data_AF-A0AB38V0A8-F1
#
_entry.id   AF-A0AB38V0A8-F1
#
_cell.length_a   1.000
_cell.length_b   1.000
_cell.length_c   1.000
_cell.angle_alpha   90.00
_cell.angle_beta   90.00
_cell.angle_gamma   90.00
#
_symmetry.space_group_name_H-M   'P 1'
#
loop_
_entity.id
_entity.type
_entity.pdbx_description
1 polymer ?
#
loop_
_entity_poly.entity_id
_entity_poly.type
_entity_poly.pdbx_seq_one_letter_code
_entity_poly.pdbx_strand_id
1 'polypeptide(L)'
;MTNDEDSRHRIAYLRQLALNSLNYYAGEFSGLERVARDLDSIIQSLEEVADPSWTNLLGRLWFQLEIIYASMLHEGRFRLTKDEEVYVQEVVAKLVAELQSYELPPVRDTAEGTQQQ
;
A
#
# COMPACT_ATOMS: atom_id res chain seq x y z
N MET A 1 -21.59 15.05 4.02
CA MET A 1 -20.62 14.17 3.35
C MET A 1 -21.32 12.86 3.03
N THR A 2 -21.38 12.50 1.76
CA THR A 2 -21.87 11.18 1.35
C THR A 2 -20.81 10.13 1.73
N ASN A 3 -21.23 8.88 1.91
CA ASN A 3 -20.33 7.78 2.27
C ASN A 3 -19.18 7.59 1.25
N ASP A 4 -19.44 7.96 0.00
CA ASP A 4 -18.49 7.88 -1.12
C ASP A 4 -17.39 8.95 -1.03
N GLU A 5 -17.72 10.15 -0.55
CA GLU A 5 -16.76 11.25 -0.37
C GLU A 5 -15.81 10.94 0.80
N ASP A 6 -16.34 10.39 1.89
CA ASP A 6 -15.55 9.96 3.05
C ASP A 6 -14.62 8.79 2.69
N SER A 7 -15.12 7.80 1.95
CA SER A 7 -14.32 6.69 1.44
C SER A 7 -13.20 7.17 0.51
N ARG A 8 -13.48 8.12 -0.39
CA ARG A 8 -12.47 8.69 -1.29
C ARG A 8 -11.37 9.42 -0.53
N HIS A 9 -11.72 10.24 0.47
CA HIS A 9 -10.74 10.90 1.32
C HIS A 9 -9.89 9.90 2.12
N ARG A 10 -10.51 8.86 2.66
CA ARG A 10 -9.81 7.79 3.39
C ARG A 10 -8.83 7.03 2.49
N ILE A 11 -9.22 6.68 1.26
CA ILE A 11 -8.32 6.04 0.29
C ILE A 11 -7.13 6.95 -0.03
N ALA A 12 -7.39 8.24 -0.31
CA ALA A 12 -6.33 9.21 -0.62
C ALA A 12 -5.33 9.35 0.54
N TYR A 13 -5.83 9.41 1.77
CA TYR A 13 -5.00 9.48 2.98
C TYR A 13 -4.14 8.23 3.17
N LEU A 14 -4.75 7.04 3.11
CA LEU A 14 -4.04 5.76 3.26
C LEU A 14 -2.99 5.55 2.17
N ARG A 15 -3.31 5.91 0.93
CA ARG A 15 -2.36 5.89 -0.19
C ARG A 15 -1.16 6.80 0.07
N GLN A 16 -1.39 8.01 0.56
CA GLN A 16 -0.30 8.93 0.90
C GLN A 16 0.54 8.40 2.08
N LEU A 17 -0.10 7.76 3.06
CA LEU A 17 0.59 7.16 4.20
C LEU A 17 1.51 6.01 3.75
N ALA A 18 1.05 5.16 2.83
CA ALA A 18 1.86 4.09 2.25
C ALA A 18 3.06 4.64 1.47
N LEU A 19 2.84 5.65 0.62
CA LEU A 19 3.90 6.34 -0.12
C LEU A 19 4.94 6.95 0.82
N ASN A 20 4.50 7.60 1.90
CA ASN A 20 5.40 8.15 2.89
C ASN A 20 6.24 7.04 3.54
N SER A 21 5.64 5.91 3.94
CA SER A 21 6.39 4.82 4.56
C SER A 21 7.47 4.26 3.62
N LEU A 22 7.15 4.07 2.34
CA LEU A 22 8.06 3.57 1.31
C LEU A 22 9.18 4.56 0.96
N ASN A 23 8.89 5.85 0.86
CA ASN A 23 9.89 6.88 0.50
C ASN A 23 11.01 7.03 1.53
N TYR A 24 10.76 6.63 2.79
CA TYR A 24 11.77 6.63 3.85
C TYR A 24 12.51 5.29 3.99
N TYR A 25 12.38 4.37 3.04
CA TYR A 25 13.12 3.12 3.05
C TYR A 25 14.56 3.31 2.54
N ALA A 26 15.54 3.20 3.45
CA ALA A 26 16.95 3.41 3.16
C ALA A 26 17.75 2.14 2.81
N GLY A 27 17.08 0.99 2.62
CA GLY A 27 17.75 -0.29 2.29
C GLY A 27 18.17 -1.14 3.49
N GLU A 28 18.01 -0.65 4.72
CA GLU A 28 18.42 -1.38 5.92
C GLU A 28 17.34 -2.33 6.45
N PHE A 29 17.75 -3.34 7.23
CA PHE A 29 16.84 -4.32 7.85
C PHE A 29 15.76 -3.67 8.72
N SER A 30 16.13 -2.71 9.58
CA SER A 30 15.19 -1.94 10.40
C SER A 30 14.20 -1.15 9.55
N GLY A 31 14.64 -0.67 8.38
CA GLY A 31 13.78 -0.04 7.39
C GLY A 31 12.78 -1.03 6.81
N LEU A 32 13.21 -2.27 6.54
CA LEU A 32 12.36 -3.31 5.95
C LEU A 32 11.31 -3.77 6.96
N GLU A 33 11.68 -3.97 8.23
CA GLU A 33 10.73 -4.26 9.32
C GLU A 33 9.66 -3.18 9.42
N ARG A 34 10.07 -1.90 9.46
CA ARG A 34 9.14 -0.77 9.54
C ARG A 34 8.18 -0.75 8.36
N VAL A 35 8.70 -0.86 7.15
CA VAL A 35 7.88 -0.87 5.92
C VAL A 35 6.91 -2.04 5.91
N ALA A 36 7.36 -3.24 6.27
CA ALA A 36 6.51 -4.43 6.30
C ALA A 36 5.33 -4.26 7.28
N ARG A 37 5.59 -3.74 8.48
CA ARG A 37 4.56 -3.48 9.49
C ARG A 37 3.60 -2.36 9.08
N ASP A 38 4.12 -1.23 8.60
CA ASP A 38 3.31 -0.09 8.21
C ASP A 38 2.36 -0.47 7.06
N LEU A 39 2.88 -1.18 6.05
CA LEU A 39 2.10 -1.57 4.88
C LEU A 39 1.02 -2.59 5.20
N ASP A 40 1.26 -3.54 6.10
CA ASP A 40 0.23 -4.50 6.53
C ASP A 40 -1.02 -3.78 7.05
N SER A 41 -0.84 -2.87 8.01
CA SER A 41 -1.95 -2.11 8.59
C SER A 41 -2.65 -1.20 7.57
N ILE A 42 -1.90 -0.60 6.65
CA ILE A 42 -2.46 0.28 5.62
C ILE A 42 -3.23 -0.52 4.56
N ILE A 43 -2.71 -1.66 4.11
CA ILE A 43 -3.37 -2.51 3.12
C ILE A 43 -4.67 -3.08 3.69
N GLN A 44 -4.68 -3.59 4.93
CA GLN A 44 -5.91 -4.01 5.60
C GLN A 44 -6.95 -2.88 5.66
N SER A 45 -6.50 -1.66 5.97
CA SER A 45 -7.40 -0.49 5.97
C SER A 45 -7.91 -0.10 4.59
N LEU A 46 -7.12 -0.34 3.53
CA LEU A 46 -7.52 -0.10 2.14
C LEU A 46 -8.49 -1.17 1.64
N GLU A 47 -8.34 -2.43 2.05
CA GLU A 47 -9.25 -3.53 1.67
C GLU A 47 -10.71 -3.28 2.09
N GLU A 48 -10.91 -2.49 3.15
CA GLU A 48 -12.25 -2.12 3.62
C GLU A 48 -12.96 -1.10 2.70
N VAL A 49 -12.23 -0.31 1.92
CA VAL A 49 -12.77 0.89 1.26
C VAL A 49 -12.38 1.06 -0.22
N ALA A 50 -11.33 0.40 -0.68
CA ALA A 50 -10.78 0.53 -2.02
C ALA A 50 -11.14 -0.65 -2.92
N ASP A 51 -10.79 -0.55 -4.21
CA ASP A 51 -11.03 -1.61 -5.18
C ASP A 51 -10.26 -2.90 -4.80
N PRO A 52 -10.95 -4.06 -4.70
CA PRO A 52 -10.31 -5.31 -4.31
C PRO A 52 -9.21 -5.77 -5.27
N SER A 53 -9.28 -5.46 -6.56
CA SER A 53 -8.24 -5.88 -7.51
C SER A 53 -6.93 -5.14 -7.25
N TRP A 54 -7.02 -3.85 -6.93
CA TRP A 54 -5.87 -3.03 -6.56
C TRP A 54 -5.30 -3.42 -5.19
N THR A 55 -6.12 -3.61 -4.17
CA THR A 55 -5.61 -4.01 -2.84
C THR A 55 -5.01 -5.41 -2.84
N ASN A 56 -5.56 -6.35 -3.61
CA ASN A 56 -4.95 -7.66 -3.82
C ASN A 56 -3.56 -7.58 -4.47
N LEU A 57 -3.36 -6.66 -5.43
CA LEU A 57 -2.05 -6.44 -6.04
C LEU A 57 -1.05 -5.87 -5.02
N LEU A 58 -1.47 -4.88 -4.23
CA LEU A 58 -0.65 -4.32 -3.15
C LEU A 58 -0.27 -5.40 -2.13
N GLY A 59 -1.24 -6.22 -1.70
CA GLY A 59 -1.02 -7.34 -0.78
C GLY A 59 0.00 -8.35 -1.31
N ARG A 60 -0.04 -8.69 -2.60
CA ARG A 60 0.96 -9.59 -3.21
C ARG A 60 2.37 -9.01 -3.19
N LEU A 61 2.52 -7.71 -3.46
CA LEU A 61 3.82 -7.04 -3.43
C LEU A 61 4.35 -6.90 -2.00
N TRP A 62 3.48 -6.54 -1.06
CA TRP A 62 3.81 -6.52 0.38
C TRP A 62 4.27 -7.90 0.88
N PHE A 63 3.56 -8.96 0.51
CA PHE A 63 3.90 -10.33 0.94
C PHE A 63 5.30 -10.75 0.45
N GLN A 64 5.76 -10.25 -0.71
CA GLN A 64 7.12 -10.50 -1.19
C GLN A 64 8.17 -9.86 -0.27
N LEU A 65 7.91 -8.66 0.26
CA LEU A 65 8.79 -8.02 1.25
C LEU A 65 8.77 -8.78 2.58
N GLU A 66 7.59 -9.21 3.00
CA GLU A 66 7.41 -9.97 4.24
C GLU A 66 8.16 -11.30 4.22
N ILE A 67 8.15 -12.03 3.10
CA ILE A 67 8.91 -13.27 2.95
C ILE A 67 10.41 -13.04 3.21
N ILE A 68 10.99 -12.00 2.63
CA ILE A 68 12.43 -11.70 2.80
C ILE A 68 12.71 -11.37 4.27
N TYR A 69 11.88 -10.52 4.86
CA TYR A 69 12.01 -10.16 6.26
C TYR A 69 11.91 -11.39 7.18
N ALA A 70 10.93 -12.27 6.95
CA ALA A 70 10.74 -13.50 7.70
C ALA A 70 11.91 -14.48 7.51
N SER A 71 12.43 -14.62 6.28
CA SER A 71 13.63 -15.43 6.00
C SER A 71 14.86 -14.90 6.73
N MET A 72 15.08 -13.58 6.73
CA MET A 72 16.17 -12.97 7.50
C MET A 72 16.06 -13.23 8.99
N LEU A 73 14.85 -13.10 9.56
CA LEU A 73 14.59 -13.43 10.97
C LEU A 73 14.87 -14.90 11.27
N HIS A 74 14.41 -15.80 10.40
CA HIS A 74 14.62 -17.24 10.55
C HIS A 74 16.11 -17.61 10.55
N GLU A 75 16.89 -16.94 9.71
CA GLU A 75 18.34 -17.14 9.59
C GLU A 75 19.16 -16.33 10.61
N GLY A 76 18.51 -15.50 11.44
CA GLY A 76 19.19 -14.63 12.41
C GLY A 76 20.05 -13.55 11.76
N ARG A 77 19.74 -13.16 10.52
CA ARG A 77 20.45 -12.13 9.77
C ARG A 77 19.80 -10.76 9.94
N PHE A 78 20.66 -9.73 10.03
CA PHE A 78 20.24 -8.32 10.11
C PHE A 78 20.72 -7.51 8.91
N ARG A 79 21.20 -8.17 7.86
CA ARG A 79 21.68 -7.56 6.62
C ARG A 79 21.19 -8.35 5.43
N LEU A 80 20.67 -7.63 4.45
CA LEU A 80 20.34 -8.17 3.15
C LEU A 80 21.63 -8.56 2.43
N THR A 81 21.57 -9.60 1.64
CA THR A 81 22.55 -9.87 0.58
C THR A 81 22.31 -8.88 -0.57
N LYS A 82 23.31 -8.72 -1.44
CA LYS A 82 23.18 -7.82 -2.60
C LYS A 82 22.00 -8.16 -3.50
N ASP A 83 21.72 -9.45 -3.68
CA ASP A 83 20.60 -9.90 -4.52
C ASP A 83 19.26 -9.62 -3.85
N GLU A 84 19.16 -9.81 -2.53
CA GLU A 84 17.98 -9.44 -1.75
C GLU A 84 17.77 -7.92 -1.75
N GLU A 85 18.83 -7.10 -1.65
CA GLU A 85 18.72 -5.64 -1.75
C GLU A 85 18.13 -5.22 -3.09
N VAL A 86 18.64 -5.77 -4.20
CA VAL A 86 18.11 -5.48 -5.55
C VAL A 86 16.64 -5.88 -5.64
N TYR A 87 16.30 -7.08 -5.19
CA TYR A 87 14.92 -7.56 -5.25
C TYR A 87 13.97 -6.73 -4.37
N VAL A 88 14.37 -6.37 -3.14
CA VAL A 88 13.58 -5.48 -2.27
C VAL A 88 13.35 -4.13 -2.95
N GLN A 89 14.40 -3.53 -3.54
CA GLN A 89 14.29 -2.25 -4.24
C GLN A 89 13.33 -2.32 -5.43
N GLU A 90 13.35 -3.43 -6.19
CA GLU A 90 12.40 -3.65 -7.28
C GLU A 90 10.95 -3.75 -6.79
N VAL A 91 10.70 -4.47 -5.69
CA VAL A 91 9.37 -4.60 -5.11
C VAL A 91 8.88 -3.27 -4.54
N VAL A 92 9.74 -2.53 -3.85
CA VAL A 92 9.45 -1.16 -3.37
C VAL A 92 9.12 -0.23 -4.53
N ALA A 93 9.88 -0.27 -5.62
CA ALA A 93 9.61 0.55 -6.80
C ALA A 93 8.24 0.22 -7.44
N LYS A 94 7.88 -1.06 -7.50
CA LYS A 94 6.54 -1.49 -7.97
C LYS A 94 5.43 -0.98 -7.05
N LEU A 95 5.58 -1.13 -5.73
CA LEU A 95 4.61 -0.59 -4.76
C LEU A 95 4.42 0.92 -4.93
N VAL A 96 5.51 1.67 -5.06
CA VAL A 96 5.46 3.12 -5.30
C VAL A 96 4.72 3.43 -6.59
N ALA A 97 5.03 2.73 -7.69
CA ALA A 97 4.36 2.93 -8.97
C ALA A 97 2.85 2.67 -8.88
N GLU A 98 2.43 1.55 -8.30
CA GLU A 98 1.01 1.19 -8.14
C GLU A 98 0.25 2.18 -7.24
N LEU A 99 0.89 2.68 -6.19
CA LEU A 99 0.31 3.70 -5.32
C LEU A 99 0.20 5.05 -6.03
N GLN A 100 1.14 5.40 -6.91
CA GLN A 100 1.11 6.66 -7.67
C GLN A 100 0.10 6.63 -8.82
N SER A 101 -0.04 5.49 -9.50
CA SER A 101 -0.94 5.34 -10.65
C SER A 101 -2.40 5.10 -10.27
N TYR A 102 -2.71 4.84 -9.00
CA TYR A 102 -4.09 4.58 -8.58
C TYR A 102 -4.97 5.83 -8.73
N GLU A 103 -5.94 5.72 -9.63
CA GLU A 103 -6.98 6.72 -9.83
C GLU A 103 -8.07 6.56 -8.77
N LEU A 104 -8.38 7.65 -8.06
CA LEU A 104 -9.45 7.64 -7.07
C LEU A 104 -10.80 7.46 -7.78
N PRO A 105 -11.71 6.63 -7.22
CA PRO A 105 -13.03 6.47 -7.79
C PRO A 105 -13.75 7.83 -7.90
N PRO A 106 -14.55 8.05 -8.97
CA PRO A 106 -15.28 9.28 -9.14
C PRO A 106 -16.30 9.46 -8.01
N VAL A 107 -16.51 10.70 -7.59
CA VAL A 107 -17.62 11.02 -6.68
C VAL A 107 -18.90 10.76 -7.47
N ARG A 108 -19.70 9.79 -7.03
CA ARG A 108 -21.05 9.62 -7.57
C ARG A 108 -21.85 10.80 -7.03
N ASP A 109 -22.09 11.79 -7.89
CA ASP A 109 -23.11 12.78 -7.59
C ASP A 109 -24.42 12.00 -7.43
N THR A 110 -24.95 11.97 -6.20
CA THR A 110 -26.33 11.62 -5.98
C THR A 110 -27.14 12.70 -6.68
N ALA A 111 -27.39 12.54 -7.97
CA ALA A 111 -28.41 13.29 -8.68
C ALA A 111 -29.71 12.91 -7.98
N GLU A 112 -30.12 13.72 -7.01
CA GLU A 112 -31.51 13.80 -6.58
C GLU A 112 -32.31 14.06 -7.84
N GLY A 113 -32.90 12.98 -8.36
CA GLY A 113 -33.91 13.05 -9.40
C GLY A 113 -35.06 13.87 -8.86
N THR A 114 -34.98 15.19 -9.08
CA THR A 114 -36.14 16.06 -9.12
C THR A 114 -36.95 15.61 -10.33
N GLN A 115 -37.79 14.59 -10.15
CA GLN A 115 -38.94 14.40 -11.03
C GLN A 115 -40.11 15.16 -10.42
N GLN A 116 -40.26 16.38 -10.92
CA GLN A 116 -41.54 17.04 -11.05
C GLN A 116 -42.52 16.10 -11.77
N GLN A 117 -43.63 15.74 -11.13
CA GLN A 117 -45.01 15.95 -11.60
C GLN A 117 -46.02 15.35 -10.62
#